data_AF-A0A966PYZ9-F1
#
_entry.id   AF-A0A966PYZ9-F1
#
_cell.length_a   1.000
_cell.length_b   1.000
_cell.length_c   1.000
_cell.angle_alpha   90.00
_cell.angle_beta   90.00
_cell.angle_gamma   90.00
#
_symmetry.space_group_name_H-M   'P 1'
#
loop_
_entity.id
_entity.type
_entity.pdbx_description
1 polymer ?
#
loop_
_entity_poly.entity_id
_entity_poly.type
_entity_poly.pdbx_seq_one_letter_code
_entity_poly.pdbx_strand_id
1 'polypeptide(L)'
;MSALQELQNYTFVSKYARWLEDKNRRETWKEAVERVKNMMHTKYGEFSISDEINWAYDIMYKKRVLGSQRALQFGGEPILKRHAKIYNCTASYCDRLRFFQECFWLLLCGSGTGFSVQKHHVAKLPSLEHDVEEGKGRVYLVEDSIEGWANSLGVLLSSYFNKPVEEFKDWKNTHVIFDFSQIRPKGSSLASGVGKAPGYEPLANGLEKIRALLDRCINNGQKKLRPIDAYDIVMHSSDAVLSGGVR
;
A
#
# COMPACT_ATOMS: atom_id res chain seq x y z
N MET A 1 19.70 -33.86 -8.94
CA MET A 1 19.62 -32.51 -8.33
C MET A 1 19.69 -32.67 -6.82
N SER A 2 20.33 -31.75 -6.10
CA SER A 2 20.39 -31.82 -4.63
C SER A 2 19.07 -31.33 -4.01
N ALA A 3 18.76 -31.76 -2.78
CA ALA A 3 17.56 -31.30 -2.06
C ALA A 3 17.51 -29.76 -1.93
N LEU A 4 18.67 -29.13 -1.75
CA LEU A 4 18.78 -27.66 -1.70
C LEU A 4 18.37 -27.00 -3.03
N GLN A 5 18.70 -27.62 -4.16
CA GLN A 5 18.36 -27.11 -5.48
C GLN A 5 16.85 -27.20 -5.75
N GLU A 6 16.21 -28.28 -5.29
CA GLU A 6 14.75 -28.42 -5.36
C GLU A 6 14.03 -27.35 -4.53
N LEU A 7 14.48 -27.11 -3.29
CA LEU A 7 13.93 -26.07 -2.43
C LEU A 7 14.07 -24.68 -3.08
N GLN A 8 15.25 -24.37 -3.63
CA GLN A 8 15.48 -23.11 -4.34
C GLN A 8 14.52 -22.93 -5.53
N ASN A 9 14.36 -23.98 -6.35
CA ASN A 9 13.48 -23.95 -7.51
C ASN A 9 12.02 -23.78 -7.08
N TYR A 10 11.57 -24.53 -6.08
CA TYR A 10 10.22 -24.42 -5.54
C TYR A 10 9.94 -23.01 -5.01
N THR A 11 10.84 -22.45 -4.19
CA THR A 11 10.69 -21.08 -3.66
C THR A 11 10.60 -20.06 -4.79
N PHE A 12 11.45 -20.17 -5.82
CA PHE A 12 11.40 -19.27 -6.97
C PHE A 12 10.05 -19.35 -7.70
N VAL A 13 9.63 -20.55 -8.07
CA VAL A 13 8.41 -20.78 -8.85
C VAL A 13 7.16 -20.38 -8.08
N SER A 14 7.09 -20.70 -6.78
CA SER A 14 5.92 -20.44 -5.95
C SER A 14 5.76 -18.97 -5.55
N LYS A 15 6.85 -18.19 -5.44
CA LYS A 15 6.82 -16.82 -4.90
C LYS A 15 7.13 -15.72 -5.90
N TYR A 16 8.01 -15.95 -6.88
CA TYR A 16 8.58 -14.87 -7.70
C TYR A 16 8.30 -15.02 -9.19
N ALA A 17 8.19 -16.25 -9.71
CA ALA A 17 7.93 -16.49 -11.11
C ALA A 17 6.48 -16.10 -11.47
N ARG A 18 6.31 -15.13 -12.37
CA ARG A 18 4.97 -14.71 -12.82
C ARG A 18 4.35 -15.74 -13.74
N TRP A 19 3.02 -15.76 -13.77
CA TRP A 19 2.26 -16.51 -14.77
C TRP A 19 2.33 -15.79 -16.12
N LEU A 20 2.69 -16.52 -17.18
CA LEU A 20 2.70 -16.06 -18.56
C LEU A 20 1.48 -16.68 -19.26
N GLU A 21 0.44 -15.88 -19.48
CA GLU A 21 -0.84 -16.37 -20.04
C GLU A 21 -0.66 -16.94 -21.46
N ASP A 22 0.16 -16.30 -22.28
CA ASP A 22 0.49 -16.70 -23.65
C ASP A 22 1.23 -18.04 -23.72
N LYS A 23 2.03 -18.37 -22.70
CA LYS A 23 2.82 -19.61 -22.64
C LYS A 23 2.20 -20.69 -21.75
N ASN A 24 1.09 -20.40 -21.08
CA ASN A 24 0.42 -21.28 -20.12
C ASN A 24 1.38 -21.89 -19.06
N ARG A 25 2.34 -21.10 -18.58
CA ARG A 25 3.34 -21.52 -17.59
C ARG A 25 3.87 -20.34 -16.77
N ARG A 26 4.64 -20.63 -15.72
CA ARG A 26 5.38 -19.59 -15.00
C ARG A 26 6.72 -19.25 -15.68
N GLU A 27 7.22 -18.05 -15.39
CA GLU A 27 8.54 -17.58 -15.80
C GLU A 27 9.65 -18.55 -15.36
N THR A 28 10.66 -18.70 -16.22
CA THR A 28 11.96 -19.26 -15.82
C THR A 28 12.79 -18.22 -15.07
N TRP A 29 13.85 -18.66 -14.37
CA TRP A 29 14.79 -17.74 -13.70
C TRP A 29 15.34 -16.68 -14.67
N LYS A 30 15.74 -17.11 -15.88
CA LYS A 30 16.28 -16.20 -16.90
C LYS A 30 15.25 -15.17 -17.34
N GLU A 31 14.00 -15.58 -17.59
CA GLU A 31 12.92 -14.65 -17.97
C GLU A 31 12.62 -13.63 -16.85
N ALA A 32 12.59 -14.07 -15.59
CA ALA A 32 12.34 -13.17 -14.46
C ALA A 32 13.48 -12.15 -14.27
N VAL A 33 14.74 -12.59 -14.37
CA VAL A 33 15.91 -11.70 -14.25
C VAL A 33 15.95 -10.72 -15.44
N GLU A 34 15.67 -11.19 -16.66
CA GLU A 34 15.61 -10.35 -17.86
C GLU A 34 14.53 -9.27 -17.76
N ARG A 35 13.35 -9.61 -17.23
CA ARG A 35 12.29 -8.63 -16.97
C ARG A 35 12.76 -7.49 -16.04
N VAL A 36 13.49 -7.82 -14.99
CA VAL A 36 14.01 -6.83 -14.05
C VAL A 36 15.14 -6.01 -14.70
N LYS A 37 16.03 -6.65 -15.46
CA LYS A 37 17.09 -5.99 -16.24
C LYS A 37 16.50 -4.95 -17.21
N ASN A 38 15.48 -5.35 -17.98
CA ASN A 38 14.82 -4.46 -18.93
C ASN A 38 14.17 -3.27 -18.24
N MET A 39 13.55 -3.46 -17.07
CA MET A 39 13.03 -2.36 -16.27
C MET A 39 14.13 -1.36 -15.87
N MET A 40 15.33 -1.83 -15.50
CA MET A 40 16.45 -0.94 -15.18
C MET A 40 16.93 -0.18 -16.42
N HIS A 41 17.03 -0.85 -17.57
CA HIS A 41 17.35 -0.17 -18.84
C HIS A 41 16.29 0.86 -19.23
N THR A 42 15.01 0.59 -19.04
CA THR A 42 13.95 1.59 -19.23
C THR A 42 14.09 2.77 -18.27
N LYS A 43 14.36 2.51 -16.98
CA LYS A 43 14.44 3.56 -15.96
C LYS A 43 15.68 4.45 -16.11
N TYR A 44 16.79 3.87 -16.54
CA TYR A 44 18.10 4.52 -16.56
C TYR A 44 18.72 4.63 -17.96
N GLY A 45 17.95 4.42 -19.03
CA GLY A 45 18.45 4.39 -20.40
C GLY A 45 19.02 5.72 -20.90
N GLU A 46 18.67 6.83 -20.26
CA GLU A 46 19.24 8.16 -20.55
C GLU A 46 20.64 8.35 -19.94
N PHE A 47 21.05 7.46 -19.04
CA PHE A 47 22.38 7.49 -18.43
C PHE A 47 23.31 6.51 -19.16
N SER A 48 24.59 6.88 -19.29
CA SER A 48 25.62 6.02 -19.88
C SER A 48 26.07 4.91 -18.93
N ILE A 49 25.12 4.06 -18.48
CA ILE A 49 25.36 2.98 -17.50
C ILE A 49 24.87 1.59 -17.97
N SER A 50 24.61 1.44 -19.28
CA SER A 50 24.06 0.20 -19.85
C SER A 50 24.96 -1.01 -19.60
N ASP A 51 26.27 -0.82 -19.69
CA ASP A 51 27.26 -1.88 -19.51
C ASP A 51 27.31 -2.36 -18.06
N GLU A 52 27.21 -1.45 -17.09
CA GLU A 52 27.12 -1.75 -15.66
C GLU A 52 25.83 -2.52 -15.34
N ILE A 53 24.71 -2.13 -15.94
CA ILE A 53 23.45 -2.88 -15.82
C ILE A 53 23.65 -4.29 -16.39
N ASN A 54 24.18 -4.43 -17.61
CA ASN A 54 24.40 -5.72 -18.23
C ASN A 54 25.31 -6.62 -17.37
N TRP A 55 26.42 -6.08 -16.89
CA TRP A 55 27.35 -6.77 -15.99
C TRP A 55 26.67 -7.24 -14.70
N ALA A 56 25.90 -6.38 -14.03
CA ALA A 56 25.23 -6.73 -12.78
C ALA A 56 24.22 -7.87 -12.96
N TYR A 57 23.43 -7.83 -14.04
CA TYR A 57 22.44 -8.86 -14.33
C TYR A 57 23.04 -10.16 -14.86
N ASP A 58 24.22 -10.12 -15.50
CA ASP A 58 24.99 -11.32 -15.86
C ASP A 58 25.45 -12.11 -14.63
N ILE A 59 25.80 -11.41 -13.55
CA ILE A 59 26.12 -12.02 -12.26
C ILE A 59 24.85 -12.60 -11.60
N MET A 60 23.72 -11.92 -11.75
CA MET A 60 22.42 -12.38 -11.24
C MET A 60 21.91 -13.62 -11.99
N TYR A 61 22.10 -13.73 -13.31
CA TYR A 61 21.79 -14.95 -14.06
C TYR A 61 22.51 -16.17 -13.49
N LYS A 62 23.77 -15.98 -13.09
CA LYS A 62 24.62 -17.00 -12.47
C LYS A 62 24.30 -17.25 -10.99
N LYS A 63 23.29 -16.56 -10.42
CA LYS A 63 22.89 -16.61 -9.00
C LYS A 63 24.04 -16.33 -8.02
N ARG A 64 25.07 -15.57 -8.44
CA ARG A 64 26.20 -15.18 -7.58
C ARG A 64 25.85 -13.99 -6.69
N VAL A 65 24.95 -13.14 -7.17
CA VAL A 65 24.33 -12.04 -6.44
C VAL A 65 22.83 -12.10 -6.72
N LEU A 66 22.01 -11.72 -5.73
CA LEU A 66 20.57 -11.63 -5.88
C LEU A 66 20.13 -10.18 -5.70
N GLY A 67 19.26 -9.70 -6.59
CA GLY A 67 18.52 -8.46 -6.37
C GLY A 67 17.47 -8.61 -5.26
N SER A 68 16.82 -7.50 -4.91
CA SER A 68 15.73 -7.57 -3.94
C SER A 68 14.61 -8.48 -4.44
N GLN A 69 14.03 -9.28 -3.55
CA GLN A 69 12.90 -10.14 -3.87
C GLN A 69 11.70 -9.33 -4.41
N ARG A 70 11.57 -8.07 -3.96
CA ARG A 70 10.59 -7.11 -4.47
C ARG A 70 10.80 -6.80 -5.95
N ALA A 71 12.03 -6.65 -6.39
CA ALA A 71 12.34 -6.42 -7.80
C ALA A 71 11.96 -7.65 -8.64
N LEU A 72 12.23 -8.87 -8.17
CA LEU A 72 11.77 -10.09 -8.85
C LEU A 72 10.24 -10.19 -8.90
N GLN A 73 9.56 -9.90 -7.79
CA GLN A 73 8.10 -9.97 -7.68
C GLN A 73 7.38 -8.90 -8.53
N PHE A 74 7.82 -7.64 -8.45
CA PHE A 74 7.13 -6.48 -9.04
C PHE A 74 7.83 -5.84 -10.25
N GLY A 75 9.02 -6.31 -10.63
CA GLY A 75 9.80 -5.79 -11.76
C GLY A 75 9.02 -5.58 -13.07
N GLY A 76 9.36 -4.51 -13.78
CA GLY A 76 8.64 -4.03 -14.95
C GLY A 76 7.55 -3.02 -14.57
N GLU A 77 6.45 -3.05 -15.30
CA GLU A 77 5.37 -2.06 -15.22
C GLU A 77 4.84 -1.77 -13.81
N PRO A 78 4.65 -2.74 -12.89
CA PRO A 78 4.16 -2.43 -11.56
C PRO A 78 5.07 -1.45 -10.79
N ILE A 79 6.40 -1.61 -10.89
CA ILE A 79 7.37 -0.69 -10.27
C ILE A 79 7.45 0.63 -11.04
N LEU A 80 7.40 0.61 -12.37
CA LEU A 80 7.44 1.84 -13.17
C LEU A 80 6.24 2.74 -12.91
N LYS A 81 5.04 2.16 -12.76
CA LYS A 81 3.83 2.92 -12.36
C LYS A 81 3.90 3.41 -10.92
N ARG A 82 4.49 2.62 -10.01
CA ARG A 82 4.55 2.93 -8.57
C ARG A 82 5.91 2.50 -8.01
N HIS A 83 6.87 3.43 -8.04
CA HIS A 83 8.25 3.14 -7.62
C HIS A 83 8.33 2.56 -6.20
N ALA A 84 7.40 2.93 -5.30
CA ALA A 84 7.35 2.41 -3.94
C ALA A 84 7.31 0.87 -3.85
N LYS A 85 6.80 0.17 -4.88
CA LYS A 85 6.75 -1.29 -4.91
C LYS A 85 8.12 -1.97 -4.90
N ILE A 86 9.20 -1.27 -5.26
CA ILE A 86 10.57 -1.80 -5.19
C ILE A 86 11.10 -1.90 -3.75
N TYR A 87 10.58 -1.06 -2.85
CA TYR A 87 10.98 -1.05 -1.45
C TYR A 87 10.19 -2.10 -0.67
N ASN A 88 10.89 -2.82 0.21
CA ASN A 88 10.26 -3.82 1.07
C ASN A 88 9.75 -3.23 2.38
N CYS A 89 10.50 -2.25 2.90
CA CYS A 89 10.23 -1.57 4.15
C CYS A 89 10.48 -0.06 4.00
N THR A 90 9.72 0.72 4.75
CA THR A 90 9.80 2.18 4.87
C THR A 90 9.66 2.58 6.34
N ALA A 91 10.03 3.81 6.68
CA ALA A 91 9.82 4.37 8.01
C ALA A 91 9.32 5.82 7.93
N SER A 92 8.48 6.24 8.87
CA SER A 92 8.04 7.63 9.00
C SER A 92 7.62 7.97 10.43
N TYR A 93 7.32 9.23 10.70
CA TYR A 93 6.75 9.68 11.98
C TYR A 93 5.25 9.89 11.84
N CYS A 94 4.49 9.51 12.88
CA CYS A 94 3.07 9.82 12.96
C CYS A 94 2.90 11.25 13.50
N ASP A 95 3.20 12.26 12.68
CA ASP A 95 3.27 13.65 13.11
C ASP A 95 2.49 14.67 12.27
N ARG A 96 1.80 14.20 11.23
CA ARG A 96 0.85 14.99 10.42
C ARG A 96 -0.30 14.11 9.97
N LEU A 97 -1.47 14.70 9.75
CA LEU A 97 -2.67 13.92 9.41
C LEU A 97 -2.51 13.13 8.09
N ARG A 98 -1.80 13.68 7.10
CA ARG A 98 -1.51 13.00 5.82
C ARG A 98 -0.69 11.71 5.97
N PHE A 99 -0.03 11.49 7.11
CA PHE A 99 0.77 10.28 7.34
C PHE A 99 -0.08 9.01 7.24
N PHE A 100 -1.31 9.01 7.73
CA PHE A 100 -2.16 7.83 7.72
C PHE A 100 -2.51 7.39 6.30
N GLN A 101 -2.87 8.34 5.43
CA GLN A 101 -3.11 8.10 4.00
C GLN A 101 -1.87 7.52 3.31
N GLU A 102 -0.70 8.13 3.51
CA GLU A 102 0.56 7.68 2.89
C GLU A 102 1.00 6.31 3.42
N CYS A 103 0.86 6.06 4.72
CA CYS A 103 1.16 4.77 5.33
C CYS A 103 0.27 3.68 4.73
N PHE A 104 -1.04 3.95 4.60
CA PHE A 104 -1.96 3.00 4.00
C PHE A 104 -1.63 2.72 2.52
N TRP A 105 -1.30 3.76 1.76
CA TRP A 105 -0.83 3.62 0.36
C TRP A 105 0.46 2.78 0.25
N LEU A 106 1.43 2.98 1.14
CA LEU A 106 2.68 2.20 1.19
C LEU A 106 2.41 0.72 1.51
N LEU A 107 1.51 0.44 2.46
CA LEU A 107 1.09 -0.92 2.78
C LEU A 107 0.41 -1.59 1.58
N LEU A 108 -0.47 -0.89 0.87
CA LEU A 108 -1.12 -1.36 -0.37
C LEU A 108 -0.11 -1.56 -1.53
N CYS A 109 1.00 -0.81 -1.53
CA CYS A 109 2.13 -1.10 -2.42
C CYS A 109 2.87 -2.39 -2.05
N GLY A 110 2.60 -2.97 -0.88
CA GLY A 110 3.27 -4.14 -0.32
C GLY A 110 4.59 -3.80 0.38
N SER A 111 4.79 -2.53 0.77
CA SER A 111 5.91 -2.09 1.58
C SER A 111 5.49 -2.03 3.05
N GLY A 112 6.23 -2.72 3.92
CA GLY A 112 6.00 -2.61 5.36
C GLY A 112 6.40 -1.22 5.84
N THR A 113 5.53 -0.53 6.55
CA THR A 113 5.84 0.82 7.05
C THR A 113 6.02 0.78 8.56
N GLY A 114 7.25 0.96 9.04
CA GLY A 114 7.51 1.25 10.45
C GLY A 114 7.19 2.70 10.76
N PHE A 115 6.68 2.99 11.95
CA PHE A 115 6.37 4.37 12.32
C PHE A 115 6.50 4.63 13.82
N SER A 116 6.76 5.88 14.16
CA SER A 116 6.86 6.32 15.56
C SER A 116 5.57 7.00 16.01
N VAL A 117 4.99 6.47 17.09
CA VAL A 117 3.87 7.07 17.83
C VAL A 117 4.31 7.67 19.17
N GLN A 118 5.60 8.00 19.33
CA GLN A 118 6.07 8.67 20.54
C GLN A 118 5.29 9.98 20.77
N LYS A 119 5.09 10.34 22.05
CA LYS A 119 4.23 11.46 22.46
C LYS A 119 4.51 12.76 21.69
N HIS A 120 5.77 13.10 21.44
CA HIS A 120 6.14 14.34 20.75
C HIS A 120 5.82 14.34 19.25
N HIS A 121 5.74 13.17 18.60
CA HIS A 121 5.25 13.06 17.22
C HIS A 121 3.75 13.25 17.17
N VAL A 122 3.01 12.48 17.97
CA VAL A 122 1.55 12.49 17.99
C VAL A 122 1.00 13.86 18.46
N ALA A 123 1.72 14.56 19.35
CA ALA A 123 1.36 15.90 19.79
C ALA A 123 1.28 16.94 18.65
N LYS A 124 1.97 16.72 17.52
CA LYS A 124 1.94 17.60 16.34
C LYS A 124 0.65 17.42 15.51
N LEU A 125 -0.10 16.33 15.72
CA LEU A 125 -1.36 16.10 15.01
C LEU A 125 -2.39 17.18 15.36
N PRO A 126 -3.28 17.53 14.41
CA PRO A 126 -4.36 18.47 14.67
C PRO A 126 -5.32 17.97 15.76
N SER A 127 -6.18 18.87 16.22
CA SER A 127 -7.17 18.51 17.25
C SER A 127 -8.36 17.81 16.61
N LEU A 128 -8.95 16.88 17.35
CA LEU A 128 -10.20 16.24 16.97
C LEU A 128 -11.33 17.28 16.98
N GLU A 129 -12.11 17.30 15.91
CA GLU A 129 -13.25 18.18 15.69
C GLU A 129 -14.17 17.51 14.65
N HIS A 130 -15.40 17.20 15.06
CA HIS A 130 -16.40 16.60 14.18
C HIS A 130 -17.79 17.15 14.57
N ASP A 131 -18.11 18.32 14.03
CA ASP A 131 -19.40 18.99 14.25
C ASP A 131 -20.23 18.88 12.97
N VAL A 132 -20.94 17.76 12.84
CA VAL A 132 -21.72 17.44 11.64
C VAL A 132 -23.15 17.93 11.78
N GLU A 133 -23.70 18.51 10.71
CA GLU A 133 -25.13 18.79 10.65
C GLU A 133 -25.93 17.48 10.65
N GLU A 134 -26.85 17.35 11.61
CA GLU A 134 -27.69 16.18 11.75
C GLU A 134 -28.53 15.92 10.48
N GLY A 135 -28.54 14.68 10.00
CA GLY A 135 -29.31 14.27 8.81
C GLY A 135 -28.68 14.61 7.45
N LYS A 136 -27.47 15.20 7.39
CA LYS A 136 -26.78 15.49 6.13
C LYS A 136 -25.47 14.71 5.99
N GLY A 137 -25.50 13.64 5.19
CA GLY A 137 -24.32 12.92 4.76
C GLY A 137 -23.88 13.31 3.35
N ARG A 138 -22.58 13.28 3.08
CA ARG A 138 -22.02 13.47 1.73
C ARG A 138 -21.40 12.17 1.24
N VAL A 139 -21.76 11.77 0.03
CA VAL A 139 -21.25 10.53 -0.60
C VAL A 139 -19.85 10.77 -1.16
N TYR A 140 -18.90 9.91 -0.77
CA TYR A 140 -17.57 9.81 -1.37
C TYR A 140 -17.46 8.51 -2.16
N LEU A 141 -17.26 8.62 -3.47
CA LEU A 141 -17.06 7.50 -4.37
C LEU A 141 -15.60 7.02 -4.29
N VAL A 142 -15.40 5.77 -3.87
CA VAL A 142 -14.06 5.19 -3.74
C VAL A 142 -13.64 4.58 -5.06
N GLU A 143 -12.60 5.14 -5.66
CA GLU A 143 -12.02 4.62 -6.90
C GLU A 143 -11.39 3.23 -6.70
N ASP A 144 -11.45 2.38 -7.73
CA ASP A 144 -10.85 1.05 -7.76
C ASP A 144 -9.33 1.08 -7.99
N SER A 145 -8.62 1.76 -7.08
CA SER A 145 -7.18 1.95 -7.11
C SER A 145 -6.60 1.98 -5.70
N ILE A 146 -5.29 1.72 -5.60
CA ILE A 146 -4.55 1.85 -4.32
C ILE A 146 -4.65 3.29 -3.80
N GLU A 147 -4.64 4.26 -4.71
CA GLU A 147 -4.83 5.68 -4.42
C GLU A 147 -6.24 5.96 -3.88
N GLY A 148 -7.29 5.43 -4.50
CA GLY A 148 -8.68 5.58 -4.05
C GLY A 148 -8.90 5.03 -2.65
N TRP A 149 -8.33 3.86 -2.36
CA TRP A 149 -8.35 3.26 -1.03
C TRP A 149 -7.64 4.15 0.00
N ALA A 150 -6.43 4.63 -0.31
CA ALA A 150 -5.71 5.55 0.57
C ALA A 150 -6.47 6.87 0.80
N ASN A 151 -7.03 7.43 -0.28
CA ASN A 151 -7.80 8.68 -0.25
C ASN A 151 -9.06 8.55 0.60
N SER A 152 -9.74 7.40 0.60
CA SER A 152 -10.91 7.18 1.48
C SER A 152 -10.58 7.35 2.97
N LEU A 153 -9.38 6.91 3.40
CA LEU A 153 -8.89 7.15 4.76
C LEU A 153 -8.53 8.62 4.98
N GLY A 154 -7.92 9.28 4.00
CA GLY A 154 -7.64 10.71 4.05
C GLY A 154 -8.91 11.57 4.17
N VAL A 155 -9.96 11.20 3.45
CA VAL A 155 -11.29 11.83 3.50
C VAL A 155 -11.94 11.61 4.87
N LEU A 156 -11.96 10.36 5.37
CA LEU A 156 -12.46 10.06 6.72
C LEU A 156 -11.75 10.92 7.76
N LEU A 157 -10.42 10.92 7.77
CA LEU A 157 -9.67 11.70 8.75
C LEU A 157 -9.89 13.20 8.57
N SER A 158 -10.04 13.70 7.36
CA SER A 158 -10.28 15.13 7.13
C SER A 158 -11.62 15.59 7.70
N SER A 159 -12.60 14.70 7.86
CA SER A 159 -13.88 15.05 8.48
C SER A 159 -13.85 15.09 10.01
N TYR A 160 -12.81 14.54 10.66
CA TYR A 160 -12.71 14.40 12.12
C TYR A 160 -11.67 15.31 12.78
N PHE A 161 -10.98 16.16 12.02
CA PHE A 161 -9.92 17.02 12.55
C PHE A 161 -10.09 18.48 12.14
N ASN A 162 -9.74 19.39 13.06
CA ASN A 162 -9.92 20.82 12.87
C ASN A 162 -9.07 21.42 11.75
N LYS A 163 -7.94 20.76 11.43
CA LYS A 163 -7.11 21.01 10.26
C LYS A 163 -7.10 19.74 9.40
N PRO A 164 -7.92 19.69 8.34
CA PRO A 164 -8.02 18.52 7.45
C PRO A 164 -6.74 18.33 6.64
N VAL A 165 -6.64 17.20 5.93
CA VAL A 165 -5.63 17.04 4.88
C VAL A 165 -5.95 18.02 3.75
N GLU A 166 -4.97 18.77 3.27
CA GLU A 166 -5.19 19.85 2.29
C GLU A 166 -5.98 19.39 1.05
N GLU A 167 -5.67 18.19 0.55
CA GLU A 167 -6.34 17.55 -0.59
C GLU A 167 -7.84 17.31 -0.36
N PHE A 168 -8.27 17.18 0.89
CA PHE A 168 -9.65 16.82 1.28
C PHE A 168 -10.26 17.86 2.24
N LYS A 169 -9.81 19.11 2.18
CA LYS A 169 -10.26 20.16 3.11
C LYS A 169 -11.78 20.40 3.10
N ASP A 170 -12.42 20.18 1.95
CA ASP A 170 -13.87 20.33 1.76
C ASP A 170 -14.69 19.22 2.43
N TRP A 171 -14.03 18.24 3.04
CA TRP A 171 -14.66 17.16 3.81
C TRP A 171 -14.67 17.44 5.32
N LYS A 172 -14.12 18.58 5.76
CA LYS A 172 -14.17 18.99 7.17
C LYS A 172 -15.62 18.98 7.67
N ASN A 173 -15.85 18.50 8.90
CA ASN A 173 -17.16 18.51 9.57
C ASN A 173 -18.27 17.86 8.72
N THR A 174 -17.94 16.81 7.97
CA THR A 174 -18.87 16.10 7.09
C THR A 174 -19.09 14.67 7.56
N HIS A 175 -20.35 14.23 7.61
CA HIS A 175 -20.66 12.82 7.74
C HIS A 175 -20.41 12.12 6.40
N VAL A 176 -19.28 11.44 6.26
CA VAL A 176 -18.87 10.78 5.02
C VAL A 176 -19.60 9.45 4.84
N ILE A 177 -20.28 9.28 3.70
CA ILE A 177 -20.88 8.02 3.27
C ILE A 177 -20.01 7.46 2.15
N PHE A 178 -19.41 6.29 2.35
CA PHE A 178 -18.55 5.66 1.34
C PHE A 178 -19.38 4.85 0.34
N ASP A 179 -19.21 5.16 -0.94
CA ASP A 179 -19.72 4.37 -2.05
C ASP A 179 -18.57 3.52 -2.63
N PHE A 180 -18.69 2.20 -2.49
CA PHE A 180 -17.70 1.23 -2.94
C PHE A 180 -18.07 0.56 -4.29
N SER A 181 -19.09 1.05 -4.98
CA SER A 181 -19.64 0.43 -6.20
C SER A 181 -18.63 0.27 -7.34
N GLN A 182 -17.58 1.10 -7.38
CA GLN A 182 -16.51 0.96 -8.37
C GLN A 182 -15.48 -0.11 -8.02
N ILE A 183 -15.34 -0.52 -6.75
CA ILE A 183 -14.31 -1.47 -6.33
C ILE A 183 -14.59 -2.84 -6.94
N ARG A 184 -13.57 -3.40 -7.60
CA ARG A 184 -13.68 -4.69 -8.26
C ARG A 184 -14.06 -5.81 -7.27
N PRO A 185 -14.83 -6.82 -7.71
CA PRO A 185 -15.23 -7.91 -6.83
C PRO A 185 -14.04 -8.75 -6.36
N LYS A 186 -14.25 -9.44 -5.23
CA LYS A 186 -13.29 -10.38 -4.69
C LYS A 186 -12.93 -11.46 -5.72
N GLY A 187 -11.64 -11.79 -5.84
CA GLY A 187 -11.14 -12.78 -6.78
C GLY A 187 -10.76 -12.24 -8.17
N SER A 188 -11.05 -10.96 -8.47
CA SER A 188 -10.58 -10.31 -9.70
C SER A 188 -9.06 -10.25 -9.76
N SER A 189 -8.50 -10.31 -10.97
CA SER A 189 -7.06 -10.19 -11.18
C SER A 189 -6.57 -8.77 -10.87
N LEU A 190 -5.38 -8.67 -10.26
CA LEU A 190 -4.72 -7.39 -9.99
C LEU A 190 -3.77 -7.05 -11.15
N ALA A 191 -3.68 -5.78 -11.52
CA ALA A 191 -2.80 -5.30 -12.60
C ALA A 191 -1.30 -5.59 -12.35
N SER A 192 -0.92 -5.88 -11.10
CA SER A 192 0.44 -6.29 -10.76
C SER A 192 0.78 -7.72 -11.20
N GLY A 193 -0.22 -8.52 -11.59
CA GLY A 193 -0.08 -9.95 -11.90
C GLY A 193 0.16 -10.83 -10.66
N VAL A 194 0.15 -10.26 -9.46
CA VAL A 194 0.42 -10.95 -8.20
C VAL A 194 -0.79 -10.80 -7.28
N GLY A 195 -1.36 -11.93 -6.85
CA GLY A 195 -2.53 -11.97 -5.96
C GLY A 195 -3.87 -11.75 -6.67
N LYS A 196 -4.95 -11.76 -5.88
CA LYS A 196 -6.32 -11.51 -6.30
C LYS A 196 -6.91 -10.39 -5.46
N ALA A 197 -7.88 -9.67 -6.02
CA ALA A 197 -8.54 -8.59 -5.31
C ALA A 197 -9.30 -9.11 -4.08
N PRO A 198 -9.24 -8.42 -2.93
CA PRO A 198 -9.96 -8.81 -1.72
C PRO A 198 -11.48 -8.55 -1.75
N GLY A 199 -11.95 -7.70 -2.67
CA GLY A 199 -13.28 -7.08 -2.56
C GLY A 199 -13.23 -5.79 -1.74
N TYR A 200 -14.37 -5.12 -1.57
CA TYR A 200 -14.45 -3.85 -0.84
C TYR A 200 -14.61 -4.02 0.67
N GLU A 201 -15.11 -5.17 1.11
CA GLU A 201 -15.52 -5.42 2.50
C GLU A 201 -14.38 -5.16 3.50
N PRO A 202 -13.11 -5.54 3.22
CA PRO A 202 -12.02 -5.27 4.16
C PRO A 202 -11.72 -3.77 4.32
N LEU A 203 -11.82 -2.99 3.24
CA LEU A 203 -11.68 -1.54 3.30
C LEU A 203 -12.83 -0.93 4.11
N ALA A 204 -14.07 -1.31 3.81
CA ALA A 204 -15.26 -0.82 4.51
C ALA A 204 -15.17 -1.09 6.01
N ASN A 205 -14.80 -2.32 6.40
CA ASN A 205 -14.61 -2.71 7.80
C ASN A 205 -13.49 -1.91 8.48
N GLY A 206 -12.37 -1.69 7.79
CA GLY A 206 -11.25 -0.89 8.33
C GLY A 206 -11.66 0.56 8.58
N LEU A 207 -12.31 1.20 7.60
CA LEU A 207 -12.82 2.56 7.72
C LEU A 207 -13.85 2.70 8.85
N GLU A 208 -14.75 1.73 9.00
CA GLU A 208 -15.77 1.76 10.05
C GLU A 208 -15.18 1.58 11.45
N LYS A 209 -14.19 0.68 11.63
CA LYS A 209 -13.45 0.57 12.89
C LYS A 209 -12.73 1.87 13.25
N ILE A 210 -12.13 2.54 12.26
CA ILE A 210 -11.47 3.84 12.44
C ILE A 210 -12.49 4.92 12.81
N ARG A 211 -13.65 4.95 12.14
CA ARG A 211 -14.75 5.85 12.49
C ARG A 211 -15.20 5.66 13.93
N ALA A 212 -15.52 4.44 14.33
CA ALA A 212 -15.95 4.11 15.69
C ALA A 212 -14.90 4.49 16.75
N LEU A 213 -13.60 4.34 16.43
CA LEU A 213 -12.49 4.80 17.27
C LEU A 213 -12.51 6.34 17.44
N LEU A 214 -12.68 7.08 16.35
CA LEU A 214 -12.69 8.55 16.37
C LEU A 214 -13.94 9.10 17.08
N ASP A 215 -15.11 8.54 16.80
CA ASP A 215 -16.38 8.88 17.47
C ASP A 215 -16.25 8.68 18.98
N ARG A 216 -15.72 7.52 19.41
CA ARG A 216 -15.48 7.23 20.83
C ARG A 216 -14.54 8.27 21.46
N CYS A 217 -13.48 8.68 20.77
CA CYS A 217 -12.58 9.70 21.28
C CYS A 217 -13.32 11.02 21.51
N ILE A 218 -14.10 11.47 20.54
CA ILE A 218 -14.86 12.73 20.62
C ILE A 218 -15.95 12.67 21.70
N ASN A 219 -16.69 11.57 21.79
CA ASN A 219 -17.73 11.36 22.81
C ASN A 219 -17.15 11.37 24.23
N ASN A 220 -15.90 10.94 24.40
CA ASN A 220 -15.17 11.03 25.66
C ASN A 220 -14.57 12.43 25.93
N GLY A 221 -14.87 13.43 25.09
CA GLY A 221 -14.32 14.79 25.20
C GLY A 221 -12.84 14.91 24.81
N GLN A 222 -12.25 13.90 24.16
CA GLN A 222 -10.84 13.90 23.78
C GLN A 222 -10.58 14.93 22.65
N LYS A 223 -9.61 15.82 22.86
CA LYS A 223 -9.23 16.85 21.87
C LYS A 223 -8.03 16.46 20.99
N LYS A 224 -7.22 15.49 21.42
CA LYS A 224 -6.01 15.03 20.71
C LYS A 224 -5.94 13.52 20.71
N LEU A 225 -5.47 12.92 19.62
CA LEU A 225 -5.15 11.49 19.63
C LEU A 225 -4.08 11.19 20.66
N ARG A 226 -4.21 10.06 21.34
CA ARG A 226 -3.13 9.45 22.13
C ARG A 226 -2.28 8.57 21.20
N PRO A 227 -1.05 8.22 21.59
CA PRO A 227 -0.22 7.26 20.86
C PRO A 227 -0.94 5.97 20.45
N ILE A 228 -1.76 5.42 21.35
CA ILE A 228 -2.52 4.20 21.06
C ILE A 228 -3.61 4.43 20.02
N ASP A 229 -4.31 5.56 20.05
CA ASP A 229 -5.36 5.86 19.07
C ASP A 229 -4.74 6.03 17.67
N ALA A 230 -3.59 6.71 17.57
CA ALA A 230 -2.85 6.83 16.31
C ALA A 230 -2.34 5.46 15.81
N TYR A 231 -1.85 4.61 16.70
CA TYR A 231 -1.45 3.25 16.36
C TYR A 231 -2.62 2.42 15.82
N ASP A 232 -3.77 2.46 16.51
CA ASP A 232 -4.97 1.69 16.15
C ASP A 232 -5.54 2.11 14.78
N ILE A 233 -5.47 3.40 14.42
CA ILE A 233 -5.85 3.86 13.06
C ILE A 233 -5.01 3.12 12.00
N VAL A 234 -3.70 3.04 12.21
CA VAL A 234 -2.81 2.33 11.27
C VAL A 234 -3.13 0.84 11.26
N MET A 235 -3.36 0.22 12.43
CA MET A 235 -3.68 -1.21 12.50
C MET A 235 -4.98 -1.55 11.77
N HIS A 236 -6.05 -0.79 12.00
CA HIS A 236 -7.32 -1.00 11.31
C HIS A 236 -7.22 -0.76 9.79
N SER A 237 -6.41 0.21 9.35
CA SER A 237 -6.13 0.37 7.92
C SER A 237 -5.31 -0.81 7.35
N SER A 238 -4.40 -1.38 8.15
CA SER A 238 -3.55 -2.50 7.73
C SER A 238 -4.31 -3.82 7.58
N ASP A 239 -5.35 -4.05 8.40
CA ASP A 239 -6.25 -5.20 8.28
C ASP A 239 -6.89 -5.26 6.87
N ALA A 240 -7.24 -4.10 6.32
CA ALA A 240 -7.78 -4.00 4.97
C ALA A 240 -6.78 -4.50 3.90
N VAL A 241 -5.48 -4.33 4.13
CA VAL A 241 -4.41 -4.77 3.21
C VAL A 241 -4.17 -6.29 3.29
N LEU A 242 -4.15 -6.85 4.49
CA LEU A 242 -3.83 -8.28 4.72
C LEU A 242 -4.82 -9.23 4.05
N SER A 243 -6.10 -8.84 4.02
CA SER A 243 -7.18 -9.61 3.37
C SER A 243 -6.97 -9.86 1.86
N GLY A 244 -6.12 -9.09 1.18
CA GLY A 244 -5.81 -9.22 -0.24
C GLY A 244 -4.70 -10.22 -0.57
N GLY A 245 -4.17 -10.95 0.42
CA GLY A 245 -3.01 -11.83 0.24
C GLY A 245 -1.73 -11.06 -0.10
N VAL A 246 -1.69 -9.77 0.23
CA VAL A 246 -0.50 -8.93 0.13
C VAL A 246 0.30 -9.09 1.42
N ARG A 247 1.05 -10.20 1.47
CA ARG A 247 1.82 -10.78 2.60
C ARG A 247 1.02 -11.70 3.52
#